data_AF-A0A1H8GPK6-F1
#
_entry.id   AF-A0A1H8GPK6-F1
#
_cell.length_a   1.000
_cell.length_b   1.000
_cell.length_c   1.000
_cell.angle_alpha   90.00
_cell.angle_beta   90.00
_cell.angle_gamma   90.00
#
_symmetry.space_group_name_H-M   'P 1'
#
loop_
_entity.id
_entity.type
_entity.pdbx_description
1 polymer ?
#
loop_
_entity_poly.entity_id
_entity_poly.type
_entity_poly.pdbx_seq_one_letter_code
_entity_poly.pdbx_strand_id
1 'polypeptide(L)' 'MILAKEVRIYPTKEQEQKLWQSVGTARFIYNYTLAKQEENYKNGGKFINDGVIRKEL' A
#
# COMPACT_ATOMS: atom_id res chain seq x y z
N MET A 1 18.81 7.91 19.15
CA MET A 1 17.86 8.96 18.74
C MET A 1 17.95 9.06 17.23
N ILE A 2 16.87 8.78 16.49
CA ILE A 2 16.88 8.93 15.02
C ILE A 2 16.72 10.43 14.73
N LEU A 3 17.68 11.01 14.02
CA LEU A 3 17.63 12.41 13.59
C LEU A 3 17.02 12.48 12.19
N ALA A 4 15.96 13.26 12.02
CA ALA A 4 15.33 13.54 10.73
C ALA A 4 15.47 15.03 10.39
N LYS A 5 15.59 15.36 9.09
CA LYS A 5 15.57 16.73 8.59
C LYS A 5 14.39 16.88 7.65
N GLU A 6 13.54 17.87 7.92
CA GLU A 6 12.42 18.23 7.07
C GLU A 6 12.84 19.34 6.10
N VAL A 7 12.54 19.17 4.80
CA VAL A 7 12.87 20.13 3.75
C VAL A 7 11.64 20.32 2.87
N ARG A 8 11.31 21.58 2.55
CA ARG A 8 10.22 21.91 1.64
C ARG A 8 10.68 21.77 0.18
N ILE A 9 9.90 21.06 -0.62
CA ILE A 9 10.07 20.96 -2.07
C ILE A 9 9.04 21.83 -2.80
N TYR A 10 9.39 22.30 -4.01
CA TYR A 10 8.52 23.08 -4.89
C TYR A 10 8.34 22.30 -6.21
N PRO A 11 7.42 21.32 -6.25
CA PRO A 11 7.25 20.45 -7.41
C PRO A 11 6.67 21.21 -8.61
N THR A 12 7.05 20.80 -9.82
CA THR A 12 6.34 21.20 -11.04
C THR A 12 4.98 20.51 -11.11
N LYS A 13 4.07 20.98 -11.97
CA LYS A 13 2.75 20.38 -12.16
C LYS A 13 2.81 18.88 -12.50
N GLU A 14 3.77 18.48 -13.33
CA GLU A 14 3.98 17.07 -13.69
C GLU A 14 4.46 16.23 -12.49
N GLN A 15 5.32 16.79 -11.65
CA GLN A 15 5.80 16.12 -10.43
C GLN A 15 4.67 15.97 -9.42
N GLU A 16 3.85 17.00 -9.24
CA GLU A 16 2.68 16.95 -8.36
C GLU A 16 1.71 15.85 -8.80
N GLN A 17 1.41 15.75 -10.10
CA GLN A 17 0.57 14.68 -10.63
C GLN A 17 1.13 13.28 -10.32
N LYS A 18 2.45 13.08 -10.46
CA LYS A 18 3.11 11.80 -10.10
C LYS A 18 3.05 11.50 -8.60
N LEU A 19 3.21 12.53 -7.75
CA LEU A 19 3.06 12.35 -6.30
C LEU A 19 1.63 11.90 -5.96
N TRP A 20 0.62 12.54 -6.54
CA TRP A 20 -0.79 12.18 -6.35
C TRP A 20 -1.12 10.75 -6.80
N GLN A 21 -0.46 10.21 -7.82
CA GLN A 21 -0.63 8.82 -8.23
C GLN A 21 -0.25 7.80 -7.14
N SER A 22 0.69 8.16 -6.26
CA SER A 22 1.11 7.31 -5.14
C SER A 22 0.25 7.48 -3.89
N VAL A 23 -0.56 8.55 -3.83
CA VAL A 23 -1.41 8.82 -2.68
C VAL A 23 -2.50 7.77 -2.61
N GLY A 24 -2.61 7.10 -1.46
CA GLY A 24 -3.63 6.10 -1.22
C GLY A 24 -3.27 4.69 -1.70
N THR A 25 -2.16 4.48 -2.40
CA THR A 25 -1.70 3.13 -2.80
C THR A 25 -1.54 2.21 -1.58
N ALA A 26 -0.92 2.70 -0.50
CA ALA A 26 -0.76 1.92 0.73
C ALA A 26 -2.11 1.54 1.36
N ARG A 27 -3.08 2.48 1.36
CA ARG A 27 -4.43 2.23 1.90
C ARG A 27 -5.20 1.22 1.07
N PHE A 28 -5.09 1.32 -0.25
CA PHE A 28 -5.69 0.38 -1.19
C PHE A 28 -5.16 -1.05 -0.95
N ILE A 29 -3.83 -1.21 -0.93
CA ILE A 29 -3.20 -2.53 -0.72
C ILE A 29 -3.56 -3.10 0.65
N TYR A 30 -3.58 -2.28 1.70
CA TYR A 30 -4.01 -2.74 3.03
C TYR A 30 -5.45 -3.27 3.01
N ASN A 31 -6.39 -2.51 2.46
CA ASN A 31 -7.79 -2.94 2.40
C ASN A 31 -7.97 -4.20 1.53
N TYR A 32 -7.28 -4.28 0.39
CA TYR A 32 -7.30 -5.45 -0.49
C TYR A 32 -6.79 -6.71 0.22
N THR A 33 -5.61 -6.63 0.85
CA THR A 33 -5.03 -7.76 1.58
C THR A 33 -5.90 -8.19 2.76
N LEU A 34 -6.48 -7.24 3.50
CA LEU A 34 -7.39 -7.53 4.61
C LEU A 34 -8.63 -8.29 4.12
N ALA A 35 -9.30 -7.80 3.08
CA ALA A 35 -10.49 -8.43 2.52
C ALA A 35 -10.20 -9.88 2.04
N LYS A 36 -9.07 -10.08 1.36
CA LYS A 36 -8.64 -11.40 0.88
C LYS A 36 -8.38 -12.38 2.03
N GLN A 37 -7.72 -11.92 3.10
CA GLN A 37 -7.45 -12.76 4.27
C GLN A 37 -8.72 -13.09 5.02
N GLU A 38 -9.65 -12.13 5.18
CA GLU A 38 -10.95 -12.37 5.79
C GLU A 38 -11.77 -13.40 5.02
N GLU A 39 -11.83 -13.29 3.69
CA GLU A 39 -12.51 -14.26 2.83
C GLU A 39 -11.89 -15.65 2.95
N ASN A 40 -10.55 -15.74 2.87
CA ASN A 40 -9.84 -17.01 3.00
C ASN A 40 -10.06 -17.66 4.38
N TYR A 41 -10.06 -16.86 5.45
CA TYR A 41 -10.37 -17.35 6.80
C TYR A 41 -11.81 -17.87 6.91
N LYS A 42 -12.80 -17.15 6.35
CA LYS A 42 -14.21 -17.59 6.30
C LYS A 42 -14.37 -18.92 5.57
N ASN A 43 -13.53 -19.18 4.57
CA ASN A 43 -13.50 -20.44 3.81
C ASN A 43 -12.69 -21.56 4.52
N GLY A 44 -12.22 -21.35 5.75
CA GLY A 44 -11.44 -22.34 6.52
C GLY A 44 -9.98 -22.44 6.09
N GLY A 45 -9.48 -21.49 5.29
CA GLY A 45 -8.10 -21.43 4.84
C GLY A 45 -7.13 -20.99 5.94
N LYS A 46 -5.84 -21.30 5.73
CA LYS A 46 -4.73 -20.80 6.56
C LYS A 46 -4.26 -19.43 6.04
N PHE A 47 -3.59 -18.66 6.89
CA PHE A 47 -3.02 -17.36 6.53
C PHE A 47 -2.24 -17.42 5.21
N ILE A 48 -2.59 -16.52 4.27
CA ILE A 48 -1.93 -16.43 2.98
C ILE A 48 -0.68 -15.56 3.13
N ASN A 49 0.47 -16.04 2.66
CA ASN A 49 1.69 -15.23 2.67
C ASN A 49 1.57 -14.04 1.71
N ASP A 50 2.06 -12.87 2.12
CA ASP A 50 2.05 -11.65 1.30
C ASP A 50 2.72 -11.84 -0.08
N GLY A 51 3.78 -12.63 -0.17
CA GLY A 51 4.43 -12.95 -1.45
C GLY A 51 3.55 -13.75 -2.42
N VAL A 52 2.47 -14.37 -1.94
CA VAL A 52 1.44 -14.99 -2.77
C VAL A 52 0.42 -13.94 -3.21
N ILE A 53 -0.08 -13.12 -2.27
CA ILE A 53 -1.07 -12.08 -2.56
C ILE A 53 -0.54 -11.06 -3.59
N ARG A 54 0.74 -10.69 -3.50
CA ARG A 54 1.38 -9.76 -4.45
C ARG A 54 1.46 -10.27 -5.89
N LYS A 55 1.32 -11.58 -6.13
CA LYS A 55 1.31 -12.14 -7.50
C LYS A 55 -0.04 -11.99 -8.19
N GLU A 56 -1.09 -11.64 -7.45
CA GLU A 56 -2.45 -11.43 -7.98
C GLU A 56 -2.73 -9.97 -8.37
N LEU A 57 -1.81 -9.05 -8.04
CA LEU A 57 -1.86 -7.61 -8.36
C LEU A 57 -0.94 -7.30 -9.54
#